data_AF-A0A7V0J1X8-F1
#
_entry.id   AF-A0A7V0J1X8-F1
#
_cell.length_a   1.000
_cell.length_b   1.000
_cell.length_c   1.000
_cell.angle_alpha   90.00
_cell.angle_beta   90.00
_cell.angle_gamma   90.00
#
_symmetry.space_group_name_H-M   'P 1'
#
loop_
_entity.id
_entity.type
_entity.pdbx_description
1 polymer ?
#
loop_
_entity_poly.entity_id
_entity_poly.type
_entity_poly.pdbx_seq_one_letter_code
_entity_poly.pdbx_strand_id
1 'polypeptide(L)'
;MCAECKRPPFGTLLIALRYDTSTRVFGTPMSVTVSTTPNENARKFTVGVDVGGPSTFVPANADGNALATALLAIEGTKSVFTSADFVTISKVPGASWETITGAVTAILEEHFG
;
A
#
# COMPACT_ATOMS: atom_id res chain seq x y z
N MET A 1 10.44 -2.38 -54.54
CA MET A 1 9.57 -1.52 -55.38
C MET A 1 8.11 -1.78 -55.01
N CYS A 2 7.33 -0.71 -54.97
CA CYS A 2 6.12 -0.47 -54.19
C CYS A 2 4.79 -0.96 -54.80
N ALA A 3 3.72 -0.66 -54.03
CA ALA A 3 2.28 -0.55 -54.33
C ALA A 3 1.46 -1.77 -53.85
N GLU A 4 0.35 -1.65 -53.12
CA GLU A 4 -0.63 -0.56 -53.12
C GLU A 4 -1.45 -0.57 -51.82
N CYS A 5 -1.78 0.64 -51.40
CA CYS A 5 -2.55 1.04 -50.23
C CYS A 5 -4.03 0.70 -50.42
N LYS A 6 -4.63 -0.07 -49.50
CA LYS A 6 -6.09 -0.10 -49.33
C LYS A 6 -6.45 0.16 -47.87
N ARG A 7 -6.75 1.42 -47.56
CA ARG A 7 -7.49 1.79 -46.34
C ARG A 7 -8.95 1.36 -46.48
N PRO A 8 -9.54 0.67 -45.50
CA PRO A 8 -10.99 0.61 -45.37
C PRO A 8 -11.54 1.91 -44.76
N PRO A 9 -12.82 2.23 -45.02
CA PRO A 9 -13.43 3.51 -44.73
C PRO A 9 -13.82 3.68 -43.24
N PHE A 10 -13.96 4.94 -42.88
CA PHE A 10 -14.40 5.49 -41.61
C PHE A 10 -15.55 4.74 -40.95
N GLY A 11 -15.43 4.57 -39.63
CA GLY A 11 -16.57 4.36 -38.74
C GLY A 11 -16.39 3.21 -37.78
N THR A 12 -15.73 3.47 -36.64
CA THR A 12 -16.19 3.10 -35.29
C THR A 12 -15.16 3.66 -34.31
N LEU A 13 -15.60 4.62 -33.51
CA LEU A 13 -14.89 5.10 -32.32
C LEU A 13 -14.91 3.97 -31.27
N LEU A 14 -14.03 2.98 -31.42
CA LEU A 14 -13.70 2.08 -30.32
C LEU A 14 -12.61 2.75 -29.51
N ILE A 15 -13.02 3.26 -28.36
CA ILE A 15 -12.18 3.66 -27.24
C ILE A 15 -11.32 2.43 -26.92
N ALA A 16 -10.14 2.34 -27.52
CA ALA A 16 -9.07 1.52 -26.99
C ALA A 16 -8.66 2.22 -25.69
N LEU A 17 -9.33 1.87 -24.59
CA LEU A 17 -8.76 2.00 -23.26
C LEU A 17 -7.47 1.17 -23.30
N ARG A 18 -6.38 1.85 -23.66
CA ARG A 18 -5.04 1.40 -23.28
C ARG A 18 -5.12 1.34 -21.76
N TYR A 19 -5.35 0.15 -21.22
CA TYR A 19 -4.97 -0.14 -19.85
C TYR A 19 -3.45 -0.02 -19.84
N ASP A 20 -2.98 1.19 -19.56
CA ASP A 20 -1.59 1.44 -19.27
C ASP A 20 -1.32 0.82 -17.90
N THR A 21 -1.05 -0.48 -17.87
CA THR A 21 -0.37 -1.14 -16.74
C THR A 21 1.09 -0.69 -16.74
N SER A 22 1.30 0.62 -16.60
CA SER A 22 2.60 1.17 -16.26
C SER A 22 2.83 0.85 -14.80
N THR A 23 3.39 -0.34 -14.54
CA THR A 23 4.12 -0.63 -13.32
C THR A 23 5.23 0.41 -13.23
N ARG A 24 4.93 1.52 -12.55
CA ARG A 24 5.97 2.47 -12.15
C ARG A 24 6.82 1.77 -11.11
N VAL A 25 7.88 1.13 -11.57
CA VAL A 25 9.09 0.91 -10.78
C VAL A 25 9.64 2.30 -10.45
N PHE A 26 9.19 2.86 -9.34
CA PHE A 26 9.89 3.99 -8.72
C PHE A 26 11.05 3.42 -7.92
N GLY A 27 12.23 3.42 -8.56
CA GLY A 27 13.50 3.23 -7.89
C GLY A 27 13.73 4.37 -6.89
N THR A 28 13.40 4.12 -5.64
CA THR A 28 13.93 4.79 -4.45
C THR A 28 14.17 3.66 -3.45
N PRO A 29 15.29 3.65 -2.68
CA PRO A 29 15.45 2.66 -1.61
C PRO A 29 14.16 2.60 -0.80
N MET A 30 13.66 1.39 -0.54
CA MET A 30 12.43 1.10 0.21
C MET A 30 12.45 1.81 1.57
N SER A 31 12.02 3.06 1.58
CA SER A 31 12.05 3.92 2.75
C SER A 31 10.61 4.28 3.07
N VAL A 32 10.15 3.80 4.22
CA VAL A 32 8.77 3.97 4.65
C VAL A 32 8.55 5.44 5.02
N THR A 33 7.64 6.10 4.32
CA THR A 33 7.26 7.49 4.61
C THR A 33 6.13 7.52 5.63
N VAL A 34 6.33 8.25 6.72
CA VAL A 34 5.36 8.34 7.82
C VAL A 34 4.59 9.65 7.73
N SER A 35 3.26 9.60 7.86
CA SER A 35 2.38 10.77 7.84
C SER A 35 1.36 10.71 8.96
N THR A 36 1.11 11.84 9.60
CA THR A 36 0.01 11.98 10.58
C THR A 36 -1.33 11.96 9.88
N THR A 37 -2.39 11.68 10.64
CA THR A 37 -3.77 11.78 10.17
C THR A 37 -4.56 12.73 11.10
N PRO A 38 -5.74 13.22 10.70
CA PRO A 38 -6.61 13.98 11.60
C PRO A 38 -7.02 13.21 12.86
N ASN A 39 -6.96 11.88 12.83
CA ASN A 39 -7.15 11.03 13.99
C ASN A 39 -5.80 10.85 14.72
N GLU A 40 -5.67 11.39 15.93
CA GLU A 40 -4.44 11.29 16.75
C GLU A 40 -4.03 9.83 17.04
N ASN A 41 -4.98 8.91 16.98
CA ASN A 41 -4.77 7.48 17.22
C ASN A 41 -4.48 6.72 15.93
N ALA A 42 -4.41 7.37 14.76
CA ALA A 42 -4.04 6.74 13.51
C ALA A 42 -2.87 7.43 12.82
N ARG A 43 -1.98 6.63 12.23
CA ARG A 43 -0.80 7.08 11.49
C ARG A 43 -0.65 6.26 10.22
N LYS A 44 -0.34 6.94 9.12
CA LYS A 44 -0.15 6.34 7.80
C LYS A 44 1.33 6.10 7.53
N PHE A 45 1.64 4.93 7.00
CA PHE A 45 2.95 4.47 6.59
C PHE A 45 2.87 4.11 5.11
N THR A 46 3.47 4.92 4.25
CA THR A 46 3.54 4.67 2.81
C THR A 46 4.81 3.90 2.51
N VAL A 47 4.66 2.71 1.93
CA VAL A 47 5.77 1.81 1.58
C VAL A 47 6.24 2.07 0.16
N GLY A 48 5.33 2.46 -0.75
CA GLY A 48 5.63 2.75 -2.15
C GLY A 48 5.59 1.53 -3.08
N VAL A 49 5.26 0.36 -2.54
CA VAL A 49 4.99 -0.89 -3.28
C VAL A 49 3.60 -1.41 -2.93
N ASP A 50 3.03 -2.26 -3.77
CA ASP A 50 1.71 -2.83 -3.53
C ASP A 50 1.71 -3.71 -2.25
N VAL A 51 0.94 -3.27 -1.25
CA VAL A 51 0.70 -3.98 0.02
C VAL A 51 -0.60 -4.78 -0.01
N GLY A 52 -1.32 -4.78 -1.14
CA GLY A 52 -2.65 -5.33 -1.29
C GLY A 52 -3.76 -4.47 -0.67
N GLY A 53 -4.90 -5.10 -0.36
CA GLY A 53 -6.05 -4.43 0.25
C GLY A 53 -6.93 -3.64 -0.75
N PRO A 54 -8.04 -3.03 -0.30
CA PRO A 54 -8.32 -2.57 1.07
C PRO A 54 -8.71 -3.69 2.04
N SER A 55 -8.06 -3.75 3.20
CA SER A 55 -8.37 -4.74 4.25
C SER A 55 -8.01 -4.22 5.64
N THR A 56 -8.83 -4.56 6.63
CA THR A 56 -8.61 -4.20 8.05
C THR A 56 -8.37 -5.45 8.89
N PHE A 57 -7.29 -5.44 9.63
CA PHE A 57 -6.89 -6.48 10.56
C PHE A 57 -6.99 -6.01 12.00
N VAL A 58 -7.52 -6.89 12.83
CA VAL A 58 -7.58 -6.85 14.29
C VAL A 58 -7.09 -8.20 14.80
N PRO A 59 -6.75 -8.35 16.09
CA PRO A 59 -6.23 -9.63 16.59
C PRO A 59 -7.13 -10.84 16.28
N ALA A 60 -8.45 -10.63 16.18
CA ALA A 60 -9.42 -11.69 15.89
C ALA A 60 -9.45 -12.19 14.44
N ASN A 61 -8.80 -11.50 13.48
CA ASN A 61 -8.83 -11.88 12.06
C ASN A 61 -7.45 -11.78 11.38
N ALA A 62 -6.38 -11.63 12.15
CA ALA A 62 -5.02 -11.51 11.64
C ALA A 62 -4.39 -12.86 11.29
N ASP A 63 -4.96 -13.95 11.82
CA ASP A 63 -4.50 -15.31 11.56
C ASP A 63 -4.41 -15.59 10.05
N GLY A 64 -3.25 -16.07 9.61
CA GLY A 64 -2.97 -16.33 8.20
C GLY A 64 -2.40 -15.15 7.41
N ASN A 65 -2.33 -13.94 7.99
CA ASN A 65 -1.58 -12.82 7.42
C ASN A 65 -0.36 -12.49 8.31
N ALA A 66 0.83 -12.89 7.85
CA ALA A 66 2.07 -12.73 8.61
C ALA A 66 2.41 -11.27 8.91
N LEU A 67 2.22 -10.36 7.93
CA LEU A 67 2.48 -8.94 8.10
C LEU A 67 1.51 -8.32 9.14
N ALA A 68 0.21 -8.59 8.99
CA ALA A 68 -0.80 -8.08 9.92
C ALA A 68 -0.55 -8.61 11.34
N THR A 69 -0.20 -9.89 11.48
CA THR A 69 0.13 -10.52 12.77
C THR A 69 1.33 -9.85 13.42
N ALA A 70 2.41 -9.62 12.67
CA ALA A 70 3.61 -8.97 13.17
C ALA A 70 3.35 -7.52 13.62
N LEU A 71 2.58 -6.76 12.83
CA LEU A 71 2.23 -5.38 13.16
C LEU A 71 1.29 -5.29 14.37
N LEU A 72 0.34 -6.22 14.51
CA LEU A 72 -0.56 -6.28 15.66
C LEU A 72 0.12 -6.75 16.95
N ALA A 73 1.27 -7.43 16.85
CA ALA A 73 2.07 -7.82 18.00
C ALA A 73 2.81 -6.65 18.66
N ILE A 74 2.91 -5.49 17.99
CA ILE A 74 3.51 -4.29 18.55
C ILE A 74 2.61 -3.76 19.68
N GLU A 75 3.20 -3.58 20.87
CA GLU A 75 2.49 -3.05 22.03
C GLU A 75 1.82 -1.70 21.72
N GLY A 76 0.54 -1.61 22.07
CA GLY A 76 -0.25 -0.41 21.86
C GLY A 76 -0.90 -0.33 20.47
N THR A 77 -0.67 -1.27 19.56
CA THR A 77 -1.40 -1.36 18.29
C THR A 77 -2.78 -2.00 18.49
N LYS A 78 -3.81 -1.38 17.92
CA LYS A 78 -5.22 -1.82 17.99
C LYS A 78 -5.68 -2.48 16.70
N SER A 79 -5.35 -1.88 15.56
CA SER A 79 -5.75 -2.38 14.24
C SER A 79 -4.81 -1.91 13.15
N VAL A 80 -4.76 -2.68 12.07
CA VAL A 80 -3.94 -2.41 10.88
C VAL A 80 -4.89 -2.31 9.68
N PHE A 81 -4.79 -1.25 8.90
CA PHE A 81 -5.48 -1.13 7.63
C PHE A 81 -4.46 -1.11 6.51
N THR A 82 -4.66 -1.91 5.47
CA THR A 82 -3.78 -2.01 4.30
C THR A 82 -4.56 -1.57 3.06
N SER A 83 -3.92 -0.82 2.17
CA SER A 83 -4.51 -0.44 0.89
C SER A 83 -3.44 0.05 -0.07
N ALA A 84 -3.44 -0.47 -1.31
CA ALA A 84 -2.56 -0.04 -2.40
C ALA A 84 -1.10 0.02 -1.95
N ASP A 85 -0.52 1.21 -1.73
CA ASP A 85 0.88 1.41 -1.36
C ASP A 85 1.12 1.72 0.14
N PHE A 86 0.09 1.66 0.98
CA PHE A 86 0.19 2.13 2.36
C PHE A 86 -0.51 1.25 3.40
N VAL A 87 0.02 1.35 4.62
CA VAL A 87 -0.51 0.76 5.83
C VAL A 87 -0.87 1.86 6.82
N THR A 88 -2.05 1.80 7.41
CA THR A 88 -2.46 2.68 8.52
C THR A 88 -2.50 1.86 9.80
N ILE A 89 -1.74 2.30 10.79
CA ILE A 89 -1.78 1.73 12.14
C ILE A 89 -2.72 2.58 12.98
N SER A 90 -3.64 1.93 13.67
CA SER A 90 -4.40 2.57 14.75
C SER A 90 -3.90 2.05 16.08
N LYS A 91 -3.55 2.96 16.99
CA LYS A 91 -3.10 2.64 18.35
C LYS A 91 -4.24 2.72 19.36
N VAL A 92 -4.03 2.12 20.54
CA VAL A 92 -4.87 2.39 21.71
C VAL A 92 -4.62 3.81 22.23
N PRO A 93 -5.64 4.47 22.84
CA PRO A 93 -5.45 5.77 23.49
C PRO A 93 -4.34 5.69 24.55
N GLY A 94 -3.49 6.72 24.62
CA GLY A 94 -2.37 6.79 25.58
C GLY A 94 -1.08 6.07 25.14
N ALA A 95 -1.10 5.20 24.12
CA ALA A 95 0.14 4.59 23.61
C ALA A 95 1.02 5.62 22.88
N SER A 96 2.34 5.43 22.94
CA SER A 96 3.34 6.33 22.35
C SER A 96 3.58 6.02 20.87
N TRP A 97 3.53 7.06 20.03
CA TRP A 97 3.90 6.93 18.62
C TRP A 97 5.40 6.74 18.40
N GLU A 98 6.26 7.12 19.34
CA GLU A 98 7.71 7.01 19.19
C GLU A 98 8.13 5.55 19.04
N THR A 99 7.67 4.70 19.97
CA THR A 99 7.93 3.25 19.95
C THR A 99 7.25 2.56 18.76
N ILE A 100 5.97 2.89 18.51
CA ILE A 100 5.20 2.26 17.43
C ILE A 100 5.78 2.59 16.06
N THR A 101 6.16 3.85 15.82
CA THR A 101 6.67 4.27 14.50
C THR A 101 7.96 3.53 14.15
N GLY A 102 8.92 3.43 15.09
CA GLY A 102 10.16 2.71 14.86
C GLY A 102 9.94 1.22 14.56
N ALA A 103 9.11 0.55 15.36
CA ALA A 103 8.82 -0.88 15.16
C ALA A 103 8.08 -1.16 13.84
N VAL A 104 7.07 -0.35 13.51
CA VAL A 104 6.31 -0.50 12.25
C VAL A 104 7.21 -0.28 11.03
N THR A 105 8.03 0.77 11.05
CA THR A 105 8.98 1.04 9.96
C THR A 105 9.93 -0.13 9.75
N ALA A 106 10.54 -0.66 10.81
CA ALA A 106 11.45 -1.80 10.71
C ALA A 106 10.78 -3.04 10.11
N ILE A 107 9.56 -3.39 10.55
CA ILE A 107 8.81 -4.54 10.02
C ILE A 107 8.45 -4.35 8.55
N LEU A 108 8.01 -3.15 8.16
CA LEU A 108 7.65 -2.88 6.77
C LEU A 108 8.87 -2.88 5.85
N GLU A 109 10.00 -2.32 6.29
CA GLU A 109 11.26 -2.35 5.52
C GLU A 109 11.82 -3.78 5.41
N GLU A 110 11.73 -4.59 6.46
CA GLU A 110 12.12 -6.01 6.41
C GLU A 110 11.21 -6.84 5.49
N HIS A 111 9.91 -6.54 5.46
CA HIS A 111 8.94 -7.32 4.69
C HIS A 111 8.92 -6.98 3.20
N PHE A 112 9.14 -5.71 2.85
CA PHE A 112 9.01 -5.20 1.47
C PHE A 112 10.33 -4.77 0.82
N GLY A 113 11.42 -4.72 1.59
CA GLY A 113 12.77 -4.48 1.07
C GLY A 113 13.42 -5.70 0.47
#